data_AF-C3LU37-F1
#
_entry.id   AF-C3LU37-F1
#
_cell.length_a   1.000
_cell.length_b   1.000
_cell.length_c   1.000
_cell.angle_alpha   90.00
_cell.angle_beta   90.00
_cell.angle_gamma   90.00
#
_symmetry.space_group_name_H-M   'P 1'
#
loop_
_entity.id
_entity.type
_entity.pdbx_description
1 polymer ?
#
loop_
_entity_poly.entity_id
_entity_poly.type
_entity_poly.pdbx_seq_one_letter_code
_entity_poly.pdbx_strand_id
1 'polypeptide(L)'
;MTLNFPHSYVIFRPTILLTVGLLMSFNLALLTAAEKNRVELDKQASYLVWRLKQAKAGPEEITKQMAKIASESEKQWFQQSIEKYKRVMGVA
;
A
#
# COMPACT_ATOMS: atom_id res chain seq x y z
N MET A 1 -22.73 -45.73 31.76
CA MET A 1 -21.85 -44.73 31.11
C MET A 1 -22.66 -43.46 30.90
N THR A 2 -22.56 -42.51 31.82
CA THR A 2 -23.16 -41.19 31.74
C THR A 2 -22.01 -40.17 31.77
N LEU A 3 -21.61 -39.67 30.61
CA LEU A 3 -20.59 -38.63 30.51
C LEU A 3 -21.27 -37.27 30.72
N ASN A 4 -21.10 -36.74 31.93
CA ASN A 4 -21.43 -35.37 32.29
C ASN A 4 -20.45 -34.41 31.59
N PHE A 5 -20.95 -33.60 30.65
CA PHE A 5 -20.24 -32.43 30.15
C PHE A 5 -20.78 -31.19 30.87
N PRO A 6 -19.98 -30.47 31.69
CA PRO A 6 -20.41 -29.20 32.23
C PRO A 6 -20.43 -28.14 31.13
N HIS A 7 -21.63 -27.66 30.80
CA HIS A 7 -21.85 -26.44 30.00
C HIS A 7 -21.40 -25.20 30.78
N SER A 8 -20.12 -24.85 30.64
CA SER A 8 -19.65 -23.50 30.96
C SER A 8 -19.87 -22.61 29.74
N TYR A 9 -21.06 -22.00 29.66
CA TYR A 9 -21.29 -20.87 28.75
C TYR A 9 -20.46 -19.68 29.23
N VAL A 10 -19.24 -19.56 28.72
CA VAL A 10 -18.48 -18.31 28.82
C VAL A 10 -19.24 -17.28 28.02
N ILE A 11 -19.92 -16.37 28.73
CA ILE A 11 -20.58 -15.19 28.21
C ILE A 11 -19.49 -14.33 27.56
N PHE A 12 -19.31 -14.51 26.25
CA PHE A 12 -18.47 -13.65 25.43
C PHE A 12 -19.16 -12.28 25.39
N ARG A 13 -18.79 -11.38 26.30
CA ARG A 13 -19.16 -9.96 26.21
C ARG A 13 -18.81 -9.47 24.81
N PRO A 14 -19.77 -8.99 23.99
CA PRO A 14 -19.43 -8.21 22.83
C PRO A 14 -19.10 -6.81 23.35
N THR A 15 -17.95 -6.67 24.00
CA THR A 15 -17.34 -5.35 24.11
C THR A 15 -16.80 -5.07 22.71
N ILE A 16 -17.71 -4.59 21.86
CA ILE A 16 -17.39 -3.91 20.61
C ILE A 16 -16.33 -2.89 21.00
N LEU A 17 -15.10 -3.21 20.62
CA LEU A 17 -13.93 -2.38 20.80
C LEU A 17 -14.10 -1.18 19.86
N LEU A 18 -14.96 -0.24 20.26
CA LEU A 18 -15.18 1.05 19.62
C LEU A 18 -14.03 1.98 20.02
N THR A 19 -12.79 1.54 19.83
CA THR A 19 -11.60 2.37 20.04
C THR A 19 -10.69 2.22 18.84
N VAL A 20 -10.45 3.36 18.20
CA VAL A 20 -9.46 3.61 17.14
C VAL A 20 -9.88 3.25 15.70
N GLY A 21 -11.16 3.44 15.37
CA GLY A 21 -11.63 3.57 14.00
C GLY A 21 -11.94 5.02 13.65
N LEU A 22 -10.97 5.94 13.76
CA LEU A 22 -11.07 7.18 13.00
C LEU A 22 -11.02 6.76 11.53
N LEU A 23 -12.17 6.70 10.89
CA LEU A 23 -12.29 6.65 9.45
C LEU A 23 -11.65 7.95 8.94
N MET A 24 -10.33 7.94 8.77
CA MET A 24 -9.57 9.08 8.26
C MET A 24 -9.92 9.24 6.80
N SER A 25 -11.04 9.93 6.53
CA SER A 25 -11.41 10.35 5.20
C SER A 25 -10.45 11.46 4.78
N PHE A 26 -9.41 11.07 4.04
CA PHE A 26 -8.47 12.01 3.48
C PHE A 26 -8.92 12.41 2.07
N ASN A 27 -9.36 13.65 1.90
CA ASN A 27 -9.85 14.12 0.61
C ASN A 27 -8.70 14.43 -0.35
N LEU A 28 -8.42 13.50 -1.26
CA LEU A 28 -7.38 13.62 -2.28
C LEU A 28 -7.58 14.81 -3.24
N ALA A 29 -8.82 15.30 -3.39
CA ALA A 29 -9.10 16.44 -4.26
C ALA A 29 -8.53 17.76 -3.71
N LEU A 30 -8.39 17.86 -2.38
CA LEU A 30 -7.88 19.05 -1.69
C LEU A 30 -6.35 19.11 -1.61
N LEU A 31 -5.66 18.08 -2.11
CA LEU A 31 -4.21 18.07 -2.18
C LEU A 31 -3.66 19.21 -3.03
N THR A 32 -2.53 19.75 -2.61
CA THR A 32 -1.71 20.66 -3.42
C THR A 32 -1.24 19.96 -4.70
N ALA A 33 -0.84 20.73 -5.70
CA ALA A 33 -0.30 20.17 -6.94
C ALA A 33 0.90 19.23 -6.69
N ALA A 34 1.78 19.61 -5.76
CA ALA A 34 2.93 18.79 -5.38
C ALA A 34 2.52 17.46 -4.74
N GLU A 35 1.54 17.46 -3.85
CA GLU A 35 1.03 16.24 -3.22
C GLU A 35 0.29 15.34 -4.22
N LYS A 36 -0.49 15.93 -5.13
CA LYS A 36 -1.13 15.19 -6.23
C LYS A 36 -0.08 14.52 -7.11
N ASN A 37 1.02 15.21 -7.42
CA ASN A 37 2.10 14.63 -8.19
C ASN A 37 2.76 13.45 -7.46
N ARG A 38 2.97 13.55 -6.15
CA ARG A 38 3.48 12.42 -5.33
C ARG A 38 2.56 11.20 -5.38
N VAL A 39 1.25 11.39 -5.35
CA VAL A 39 0.27 10.29 -5.49
C VAL A 39 0.36 9.65 -6.87
N GLU A 40 0.46 10.44 -7.93
CA GLU A 40 0.59 9.92 -9.29
C GLU A 40 1.92 9.17 -9.48
N LEU A 41 3.03 9.67 -8.93
CA LEU A 41 4.31 8.96 -8.93
C LEU A 41 4.25 7.63 -8.17
N ASP A 42 3.62 7.60 -7.00
CA ASP A 42 3.44 6.37 -6.20
C ASP A 42 2.59 5.33 -6.96
N LYS A 43 1.52 5.79 -7.62
CA LYS A 43 0.68 4.97 -8.51
C LYS A 43 1.49 4.39 -9.67
N GLN A 44 2.28 5.22 -10.38
CA GLN A 44 3.12 4.76 -11.48
C GLN A 44 4.15 3.72 -11.01
N ALA A 45 4.78 3.94 -9.86
CA ALA A 45 5.71 2.99 -9.27
C ALA A 45 5.03 1.64 -8.97
N SER A 46 3.85 1.66 -8.34
CA SER A 46 3.09 0.43 -8.06
C SER A 46 2.73 -0.34 -9.32
N TYR A 47 2.33 0.36 -10.38
CA TYR A 47 1.96 -0.25 -11.65
C TYR A 47 3.16 -0.87 -12.36
N LEU A 48 4.32 -0.20 -12.35
CA LEU A 48 5.54 -0.73 -12.93
C LEU A 48 6.02 -1.99 -12.20
N VAL A 49 6.03 -1.99 -10.87
CA VAL A 49 6.41 -3.19 -10.10
C VAL A 49 5.41 -4.32 -10.34
N TRP A 50 4.12 -4.03 -10.45
CA TRP A 50 3.14 -5.04 -10.85
C TRP A 50 3.45 -5.60 -12.24
N ARG A 51 3.80 -4.76 -13.22
CA ARG A 51 4.21 -5.24 -14.56
C ARG A 51 5.45 -6.13 -14.50
N LEU A 52 6.45 -5.79 -13.68
CA LEU A 52 7.61 -6.66 -13.43
C LEU A 52 7.18 -8.02 -12.89
N LYS A 53 6.34 -8.03 -11.85
CA LYS A 53 5.82 -9.26 -11.24
C LYS A 53 5.06 -10.14 -12.24
N GLN A 54 4.34 -9.51 -13.17
CA GLN A 54 3.59 -10.21 -14.21
C GLN A 54 4.43 -10.56 -15.45
N ALA A 55 5.75 -10.32 -15.43
CA ALA A 55 6.64 -10.47 -16.59
C ALA A 55 6.17 -9.71 -17.85
N LYS A 56 5.48 -8.57 -17.66
CA LYS A 56 4.95 -7.71 -18.74
C LYS A 56 5.85 -6.53 -19.09
N ALA A 57 6.92 -6.31 -18.31
CA ALA A 57 7.96 -5.33 -18.54
C ALA A 57 9.24 -5.78 -17.84
N GLY A 58 10.39 -5.32 -18.29
CA GLY A 58 11.65 -5.48 -17.58
C GLY A 58 12.02 -4.24 -16.74
N PRO A 59 13.11 -4.33 -15.95
CA PRO A 59 13.55 -3.27 -15.04
C PRO A 59 13.95 -1.97 -15.77
N GLU A 60 14.30 -2.04 -17.05
CA GLU A 60 14.64 -0.89 -17.90
C GLU A 60 13.54 0.17 -17.97
N GLU A 61 12.27 -0.25 -17.82
CA GLU A 61 11.15 0.68 -17.87
C GLU A 61 11.08 1.59 -16.63
N ILE A 62 11.58 1.11 -15.48
CA ILE A 62 11.72 1.95 -14.28
C ILE A 62 12.78 3.03 -14.55
N THR A 63 13.93 2.65 -15.12
CA THR A 63 14.99 3.59 -15.49
C THR A 63 14.48 4.63 -16.50
N LYS A 64 13.72 4.20 -17.50
CA LYS A 64 13.11 5.07 -18.49
C LYS A 64 12.11 6.05 -17.87
N GLN A 65 11.30 5.61 -16.91
CA GLN A 65 10.37 6.49 -16.22
C GLN A 65 11.10 7.49 -15.32
N MET A 66 12.13 7.04 -14.60
CA MET A 66 12.96 7.90 -13.75
C MET A 66 13.68 9.01 -14.54
N ALA A 67 14.09 8.72 -15.78
CA ALA A 67 14.71 9.71 -16.67
C ALA A 67 13.77 10.85 -17.09
N LYS A 68 12.44 10.65 -17.04
CA LYS A 68 11.44 11.68 -17.39
C LYS A 68 11.12 12.63 -16.24
N ILE A 69 11.47 12.25 -15.01
CA ILE A 69 11.19 13.06 -13.82
C ILE A 69 12.29 14.12 -13.72
N ALA A 70 11.90 15.40 -13.72
CA ALA A 70 12.85 16.50 -13.70
C ALA A 70 13.40 16.80 -12.30
N SER A 71 12.52 16.79 -11.29
CA SER A 71 12.88 17.14 -9.92
C SER A 71 13.60 15.98 -9.22
N GLU A 72 14.73 16.30 -8.58
CA GLU A 72 15.49 15.30 -7.84
C GLU A 72 14.70 14.74 -6.64
N SER A 73 13.95 15.59 -5.96
CA SER A 73 13.07 15.15 -4.85
C SER A 73 11.97 14.20 -5.32
N GLU A 74 11.46 14.39 -6.53
CA GLU A 74 10.44 13.52 -7.12
C GLU A 74 11.03 12.18 -7.57
N LYS A 75 12.26 12.18 -8.08
CA LYS A 75 12.99 10.94 -8.37
C LYS A 75 13.22 10.12 -7.11
N GLN A 76 13.65 10.77 -6.03
CA GLN A 76 13.84 10.10 -4.74
C GLN A 76 12.52 9.51 -4.22
N TRP A 77 11.42 10.27 -4.30
CA TRP A 77 10.10 9.78 -3.93
C TRP A 77 9.68 8.56 -4.77
N PHE A 78 9.81 8.66 -6.08
CA PHE A 78 9.49 7.59 -7.01
C PHE A 78 10.32 6.32 -6.73
N GLN A 79 11.63 6.47 -6.52
CA GLN A 79 12.51 5.35 -6.17
C GLN A 79 12.11 4.69 -4.85
N GLN A 80 11.77 5.48 -3.81
CA GLN A 80 11.28 4.94 -2.54
C GLN A 80 9.97 4.15 -2.72
N SER A 81 9.06 4.65 -3.56
CA SER A 81 7.83 3.93 -3.91
C SER A 81 8.11 2.63 -4.66
N ILE A 82 9.05 2.61 -5.61
CA ILE A 82 9.49 1.37 -6.30
C ILE A 82 9.97 0.35 -5.27
N GLU A 83 10.89 0.74 -4.38
CA GLU A 83 11.43 -0.16 -3.36
C GLU A 83 10.36 -0.67 -2.39
N LYS A 84 9.43 0.20 -1.99
CA LYS A 84 8.26 -0.18 -1.19
C LYS A 84 7.44 -1.26 -1.90
N TYR A 85 7.08 -1.05 -3.16
CA TYR A 85 6.22 -1.99 -3.87
C TYR A 85 6.94 -3.27 -4.26
N LYS A 86 8.25 -3.24 -4.53
CA LYS A 86 9.08 -4.43 -4.68
C LYS A 86 8.96 -5.34 -3.46
N ARG A 87 9.13 -4.78 -2.25
CA ARG A 87 8.95 -5.52 -0.98
C ARG A 87 7.53 -6.05 -0.81
N VAL A 88 6.51 -5.21 -1.00
CA VAL A 88 5.10 -5.59 -0.82
C VAL A 88 4.70 -6.69 -1.80
N MET A 89 5.19 -6.63 -3.04
CA MET A 89 4.81 -7.59 -4.09
C MET A 89 5.73 -8.80 -4.18
N GLY A 90 6.85 -8.82 -3.46
CA GLY A 90 7.84 -9.91 -3.50
C GLY A 90 8.62 -9.96 -4.82
N VAL A 91 9.01 -8.79 -5.36
CA VAL A 91 9.83 -8.65 -6.57
C VAL A 91 11.24 -8.24 -6.15
N ALA A 92 12.27 -8.96 -6.63
CA ALA A 92 13.68 -8.65 -6.40
C ALA A 92 14.15 -7.45 -7.25
#